data_AF-A0A6P0EQL0-F1
#
_entry.id   AF-A0A6P0EQL0-F1
#
_cell.length_a   1.000
_cell.length_b   1.000
_cell.length_c   1.000
_cell.angle_alpha   90.00
_cell.angle_beta   90.00
_cell.angle_gamma   90.00
#
_symmetry.space_group_name_H-M   'P 1'
#
loop_
_entity.id
_entity.type
_entity.pdbx_description
1 polymer ?
#
loop_
_entity_poly.entity_id
_entity_poly.type
_entity_poly.pdbx_seq_one_letter_code
_entity_poly.pdbx_strand_id
1 'polypeptide(L)'
;MLDYHAHSVALDEFTATLSAATFPDPDVEGARERAVQAVADEPGGALLGAFVHHLVAHAASDGAELDLLRRAADLWSRGRAACDRLGTIRADLETAMADPGDPGAADRLNTATVRAQELANEAIGIDHEVDELRAAALEFPHLPPHPRQSGRDTDVWGWGDLQLARRTDAVVRSLMRRAEDTGTLGFAVGVAGAYGASATGSAYLAHAVGGPRRLHRHRDRLARNTVGAALAAQHPAARTPTAMAASLGAELPAAIEQALQDALGEAFDLTRTQPVPDLRLGHRRLVEHLQLLDRFDLPAAPAPPAQVWLARLYSDPGNPPPSLRPQDVDVVGQDGGGVAVEMGPGQPGSKTAGDSDSAKASKGCGIAVLLIILIDLLQAFVQCIGQWANGNRCTFWKNMLLSKLWEEDPPSPQDPANPGVSQQQLTVVGAQPEAAEFVSVLYDAHAQAWEAMSRARAFLVLTGLVYPTQLAGLPLHEQFLSLQELGSFVHREEPDPVAAFHRRPTTPIEHRDEMSSPYPHGAGPAVFLDPTSRLHAATVSFGLWIQVVRGEQDSQNLDLDADRGWGHACWTAPSVHDDPVDVTVLGYDEQ
;
A
#
# COMPACT_ATOMS: atom_id res chain seq x y z
N MET A 1 -4.83 7.69 -13.40
CA MET A 1 -5.01 6.22 -13.45
C MET A 1 -5.53 5.70 -12.12
N LEU A 2 -6.57 4.86 -12.15
CA LEU A 2 -7.05 4.12 -10.98
C LEU A 2 -6.05 3.02 -10.56
N ASP A 3 -6.33 2.34 -9.45
CA ASP A 3 -5.54 1.18 -9.01
C ASP A 3 -6.18 -0.15 -9.47
N TYR A 4 -5.48 -1.27 -9.24
CA TYR A 4 -5.91 -2.61 -9.65
C TYR A 4 -7.26 -3.03 -9.07
N HIS A 5 -7.54 -2.72 -7.80
CA HIS A 5 -8.81 -3.11 -7.20
C HIS A 5 -9.97 -2.36 -7.83
N ALA A 6 -9.85 -1.04 -8.00
CA ALA A 6 -10.89 -0.26 -8.66
C ALA A 6 -11.13 -0.70 -10.10
N HIS A 7 -10.06 -1.00 -10.88
CA HIS A 7 -10.19 -1.54 -12.24
C HIS A 7 -10.85 -2.94 -12.27
N SER A 8 -10.46 -3.84 -11.37
CA SER A 8 -11.05 -5.18 -11.29
C SER A 8 -12.54 -5.13 -10.93
N VAL A 9 -12.93 -4.28 -9.97
CA VAL A 9 -14.34 -4.13 -9.58
C VAL A 9 -15.14 -3.49 -10.70
N ALA A 10 -14.61 -2.44 -11.34
CA ALA A 10 -15.28 -1.79 -12.46
C ALA A 10 -15.48 -2.73 -13.67
N LEU A 11 -14.57 -3.68 -13.91
CA LEU A 11 -14.75 -4.73 -14.91
C LEU A 11 -15.94 -5.64 -14.55
N ASP A 12 -16.02 -6.10 -13.31
CA ASP A 12 -17.11 -6.96 -12.84
C ASP A 12 -18.48 -6.23 -13.00
N GLU A 13 -18.56 -4.94 -12.65
CA GLU A 13 -19.76 -4.11 -12.83
C GLU A 13 -20.12 -3.84 -14.30
N PHE A 14 -19.13 -3.55 -15.15
CA PHE A 14 -19.35 -3.35 -16.58
C PHE A 14 -19.86 -4.63 -17.25
N THR A 15 -19.28 -5.78 -16.92
CA THR A 15 -19.68 -7.07 -17.48
C THR A 15 -21.06 -7.50 -17.01
N ALA A 16 -21.42 -7.22 -15.75
CA ALA A 16 -22.78 -7.39 -15.25
C ALA A 16 -23.79 -6.50 -16.00
N THR A 17 -23.44 -5.23 -16.22
CA THR A 17 -24.27 -4.28 -17.00
C THR A 17 -24.46 -4.74 -18.44
N LEU A 18 -23.38 -5.18 -19.10
CA LEU A 18 -23.42 -5.70 -20.47
C LEU A 18 -24.25 -6.99 -20.56
N SER A 19 -24.16 -7.85 -19.54
CA SER A 19 -24.94 -9.09 -19.45
C SER A 19 -26.44 -8.83 -19.29
N ALA A 20 -26.82 -7.82 -18.49
CA ALA A 20 -28.21 -7.46 -18.22
C ALA A 20 -28.87 -6.64 -19.35
N ALA A 21 -28.08 -6.07 -20.25
CA ALA A 21 -28.59 -5.27 -21.36
C ALA A 21 -29.31 -6.12 -22.41
N THR A 22 -30.33 -5.52 -23.04
CA THR A 22 -31.06 -6.12 -24.17
C THR A 22 -31.21 -5.12 -25.30
N PHE A 23 -30.94 -5.55 -26.52
CA PHE A 23 -31.01 -4.69 -27.70
C PHE A 23 -32.07 -5.16 -28.70
N PRO A 24 -32.90 -4.24 -29.24
CA PRO A 24 -33.83 -4.58 -30.31
C PRO A 24 -33.15 -4.95 -31.63
N ASP A 25 -31.93 -4.45 -31.84
CA ASP A 25 -31.13 -4.72 -33.04
C ASP A 25 -30.42 -6.08 -32.89
N PRO A 26 -30.69 -7.06 -33.76
CA PRO A 26 -30.14 -8.42 -33.64
C PRO A 26 -28.61 -8.46 -33.81
N ASP A 27 -28.02 -7.54 -34.58
CA ASP A 27 -26.57 -7.52 -34.77
C ASP A 27 -25.86 -7.00 -33.51
N VAL A 28 -26.46 -6.00 -32.86
CA VAL A 28 -25.98 -5.47 -31.57
C VAL A 28 -26.18 -6.49 -30.46
N GLU A 29 -27.33 -7.16 -30.41
CA GLU A 29 -27.60 -8.23 -29.43
C GLU A 29 -26.64 -9.41 -29.61
N GLY A 30 -26.39 -9.85 -30.85
CA GLY A 30 -25.41 -10.90 -31.14
C GLY A 30 -23.98 -10.48 -30.79
N ALA A 31 -23.62 -9.21 -30.96
CA ALA A 31 -22.33 -8.69 -30.49
C ALA A 31 -22.24 -8.68 -28.95
N ARG A 32 -23.32 -8.32 -28.25
CA ARG A 32 -23.40 -8.37 -26.79
C ARG A 32 -23.24 -9.79 -26.27
N GLU A 33 -23.96 -10.75 -26.82
CA GLU A 33 -23.85 -12.18 -26.49
C GLU A 33 -22.42 -12.68 -26.64
N ARG A 34 -21.77 -12.39 -27.77
CA ARG A 34 -20.36 -12.76 -27.99
C ARG A 34 -19.41 -12.11 -27.00
N ALA A 35 -19.60 -10.82 -26.70
CA ALA A 35 -18.75 -10.11 -25.74
C ALA A 35 -18.89 -10.68 -24.32
N VAL A 36 -20.10 -10.95 -23.87
CA VAL A 36 -20.38 -11.56 -22.55
C VAL A 36 -19.79 -12.98 -22.48
N GLN A 37 -19.99 -13.77 -23.53
CA GLN A 37 -19.42 -15.11 -23.60
C GLN A 37 -17.89 -15.09 -23.61
N ALA A 38 -17.28 -14.16 -24.35
CA ALA A 38 -15.82 -14.03 -24.41
C ALA A 38 -15.19 -13.67 -23.06
N VAL A 39 -15.82 -12.78 -22.28
CA VAL A 39 -15.35 -12.49 -20.92
C VAL A 39 -15.51 -13.72 -19.99
N ALA A 40 -16.59 -14.48 -20.15
CA ALA A 40 -16.81 -15.68 -19.35
C ALA A 40 -15.80 -16.80 -19.67
N ASP A 41 -15.45 -16.98 -20.94
CA ASP A 41 -14.50 -17.99 -21.41
C ASP A 41 -13.04 -17.58 -21.15
N GLU A 42 -12.73 -16.29 -21.22
CA GLU A 42 -11.37 -15.73 -21.10
C GLU A 42 -11.27 -14.64 -20.01
N PRO A 43 -11.57 -14.96 -18.73
CA PRO A 43 -11.60 -13.99 -17.64
C PRO A 43 -10.23 -13.36 -17.37
N GLY A 44 -9.14 -14.10 -17.60
CA GLY A 44 -7.77 -13.58 -17.49
C GLY A 44 -7.45 -12.54 -18.56
N GLY A 45 -7.91 -12.75 -19.80
CA GLY A 45 -7.77 -11.78 -20.89
C GLY A 45 -8.56 -10.50 -20.62
N ALA A 46 -9.80 -10.63 -20.14
CA ALA A 46 -10.62 -9.47 -19.76
C ALA A 46 -10.00 -8.67 -18.60
N LEU A 47 -9.47 -9.36 -17.57
CA LEU A 47 -8.75 -8.70 -16.48
C LEU A 47 -7.48 -8.00 -16.95
N LEU A 48 -6.71 -8.62 -17.85
CA LEU A 48 -5.54 -7.98 -18.46
C LEU A 48 -5.93 -6.72 -19.25
N GLY A 49 -7.06 -6.77 -19.96
CA GLY A 49 -7.64 -5.61 -20.64
C GLY A 49 -8.02 -4.49 -19.67
N ALA A 50 -8.63 -4.83 -18.53
CA ALA A 50 -8.93 -3.88 -17.46
C ALA A 50 -7.65 -3.22 -16.89
N PHE A 51 -6.51 -3.91 -16.98
CA PHE A 51 -5.19 -3.43 -16.55
C PHE A 51 -4.30 -2.88 -17.67
N VAL A 52 -4.84 -2.60 -18.85
CA VAL A 52 -4.05 -2.15 -20.01
C VAL A 52 -3.20 -0.90 -19.70
N HIS A 53 -3.73 0.04 -18.92
CA HIS A 53 -2.98 1.24 -18.50
C HIS A 53 -1.81 0.89 -17.58
N HIS A 54 -2.01 -0.06 -16.66
CA HIS A 54 -0.93 -0.55 -15.80
C HIS A 54 0.11 -1.33 -16.60
N LEU A 55 -0.30 -2.16 -17.57
CA LEU A 55 0.60 -2.90 -18.45
C LEU A 55 1.53 -1.94 -19.20
N VAL A 56 0.97 -0.91 -19.83
CA VAL A 56 1.72 0.09 -20.59
C VAL A 56 2.60 0.93 -19.68
N ALA A 57 2.10 1.33 -18.49
CA ALA A 57 2.89 2.06 -17.51
C ALA A 57 4.11 1.24 -17.01
N HIS A 58 3.92 -0.05 -16.72
CA HIS A 58 5.03 -0.94 -16.32
C HIS A 58 6.02 -1.22 -17.46
N ALA A 59 5.53 -1.27 -18.71
CA ALA A 59 6.38 -1.41 -19.89
C ALA A 59 7.27 -0.17 -20.09
N ALA A 60 6.74 1.03 -19.85
CA ALA A 60 7.45 2.30 -20.01
C ALA A 60 8.25 2.73 -18.77
N SER A 61 8.03 2.09 -17.62
CA SER A 61 8.72 2.40 -16.36
C SER A 61 10.22 2.06 -16.40
N ASP A 62 11.01 2.78 -15.61
CA ASP A 62 12.42 2.44 -15.35
C ASP A 62 12.57 1.25 -14.37
N GLY A 63 11.51 0.87 -13.65
CA GLY A 63 11.49 -0.21 -12.67
C GLY A 63 11.69 0.23 -11.22
N ALA A 64 11.82 1.54 -10.93
CA ALA A 64 12.12 2.04 -9.59
C ALA A 64 11.09 1.63 -8.53
N GLU A 65 9.78 1.67 -8.86
CA GLU A 65 8.71 1.22 -7.95
C GLU A 65 8.86 -0.26 -7.59
N LEU A 66 9.15 -1.09 -8.59
CA LEU A 66 9.27 -2.52 -8.43
C LEU A 66 10.53 -2.91 -7.64
N ASP A 67 11.62 -2.18 -7.86
CA ASP A 67 12.86 -2.35 -7.10
C ASP A 67 12.67 -1.98 -5.63
N LEU A 68 12.01 -0.85 -5.34
CA LEU A 68 11.63 -0.45 -3.97
C LEU A 68 10.72 -1.51 -3.32
N LEU A 69 9.70 -1.97 -4.04
CA LEU A 69 8.75 -2.93 -3.51
C LEU A 69 9.38 -4.31 -3.27
N ARG A 70 10.31 -4.75 -4.13
CA ARG A 70 11.11 -5.97 -3.91
C ARG A 70 11.95 -5.88 -2.64
N ARG A 71 12.70 -4.78 -2.48
CA ARG A 71 13.52 -4.54 -1.27
C ARG A 71 12.65 -4.49 -0.02
N ALA A 72 11.52 -3.79 -0.08
CA ALA A 72 10.55 -3.73 1.01
C ALA A 72 9.98 -5.10 1.36
N ALA A 73 9.62 -5.92 0.37
CA ALA A 73 9.06 -7.26 0.61
C ALA A 73 10.10 -8.23 1.19
N ASP A 74 11.36 -8.15 0.76
CA ASP A 74 12.46 -8.94 1.32
C ASP A 74 12.71 -8.56 2.79
N LEU A 75 12.85 -7.26 3.07
CA LEU A 75 13.01 -6.74 4.43
C LEU A 75 11.83 -7.09 5.32
N TRP A 76 10.60 -6.99 4.81
CA TRP A 76 9.39 -7.39 5.52
C TRP A 76 9.42 -8.87 5.90
N SER A 77 9.79 -9.75 4.97
CA SER A 77 9.91 -11.19 5.22
C SER A 77 10.92 -11.49 6.33
N ARG A 78 12.11 -10.86 6.27
CA ARG A 78 13.14 -11.01 7.30
C ARG A 78 12.71 -10.44 8.65
N GLY A 79 12.08 -9.26 8.67
CA GLY A 79 11.55 -8.64 9.88
C GLY A 79 10.44 -9.47 10.53
N ARG A 80 9.54 -10.04 9.73
CA ARG A 80 8.51 -10.98 10.20
C ARG A 80 9.14 -12.24 10.80
N ALA A 81 10.09 -12.86 10.11
CA ALA A 81 10.79 -14.03 10.62
C ALA A 81 11.54 -13.73 11.94
N ALA A 82 12.13 -12.55 12.07
CA ALA A 82 12.75 -12.08 13.32
C ALA A 82 11.72 -11.93 14.45
N CYS A 83 10.55 -11.34 14.17
CA CYS A 83 9.45 -11.22 15.14
C CYS A 83 8.91 -12.59 15.58
N ASP A 84 8.71 -13.52 14.65
CA ASP A 84 8.23 -14.88 14.95
C ASP A 84 9.26 -15.68 15.78
N ARG A 85 10.55 -15.51 15.49
CA ARG A 85 11.64 -16.10 16.29
C ARG A 85 11.69 -15.52 17.69
N LEU A 86 11.53 -14.20 17.85
CA LEU A 86 11.44 -13.55 19.15
C LEU A 86 10.28 -14.13 19.97
N GLY A 87 9.11 -14.30 19.36
CA GLY A 87 7.96 -14.94 20.00
C GLY A 87 8.25 -16.36 20.48
N THR A 88 8.97 -17.15 19.68
CA THR A 88 9.37 -18.51 20.04
C THR A 88 10.38 -18.52 21.20
N ILE A 89 11.41 -17.68 21.15
CA ILE A 89 12.41 -17.52 22.22
C ILE A 89 11.72 -17.13 23.52
N ARG A 90 10.81 -16.15 23.46
CA ARG A 90 10.03 -15.70 24.62
C ARG A 90 9.24 -16.85 25.22
N ALA A 91 8.49 -17.59 24.41
CA ALA A 91 7.68 -18.72 24.87
C ALA A 91 8.53 -19.82 25.51
N ASP A 92 9.71 -20.11 24.95
CA ASP A 92 10.65 -21.09 25.51
C ASP A 92 11.21 -20.66 26.88
N LEU A 93 11.61 -19.39 27.01
CA LEU A 93 12.08 -18.80 28.27
C LEU A 93 10.98 -18.78 29.34
N GLU A 94 9.78 -18.30 28.97
CA GLU A 94 8.61 -18.27 29.86
C GLU A 94 8.24 -19.66 30.37
N THR A 95 8.23 -20.66 29.48
CA THR A 95 7.88 -22.05 29.81
C THR A 95 8.93 -22.67 30.74
N ALA A 96 10.22 -22.50 30.41
CA ALA A 96 11.31 -23.04 31.23
C ALA A 96 11.32 -22.46 32.66
N MET A 97 11.00 -21.17 32.81
CA MET A 97 10.91 -20.53 34.13
C MET A 97 9.62 -20.86 34.89
N ALA A 98 8.52 -21.17 34.18
CA ALA A 98 7.21 -21.42 34.79
C ALA A 98 7.15 -22.81 35.43
N ASP A 99 7.81 -23.79 34.83
CA ASP A 99 7.97 -25.14 35.38
C ASP A 99 9.45 -25.56 35.39
N PRO A 100 10.24 -25.04 36.36
CA PRO A 100 11.65 -25.40 36.48
C PRO A 100 11.84 -26.85 36.97
N GLY A 101 10.77 -27.59 37.26
CA GLY A 101 10.80 -29.01 37.61
C GLY A 101 10.84 -29.92 36.38
N ASP A 102 10.48 -29.42 35.20
CA ASP A 102 10.54 -30.18 33.94
C ASP A 102 12.01 -30.55 33.62
N PRO A 103 12.35 -31.85 33.44
CA PRO A 103 13.69 -32.30 33.10
C PRO A 103 14.32 -31.62 31.86
N GLY A 104 13.51 -31.05 30.95
CA GLY A 104 13.97 -30.32 29.78
C GLY A 104 14.10 -28.79 29.95
N ALA A 105 13.76 -28.23 31.11
CA ALA A 105 13.65 -26.77 31.30
C ALA A 105 15.00 -26.05 31.15
N ALA A 106 16.08 -26.57 31.76
CA ALA A 106 17.41 -25.97 31.65
C ALA A 106 17.93 -25.96 30.20
N ASP A 107 17.77 -27.08 29.48
CA ASP A 107 18.17 -27.18 28.07
C ASP A 107 17.35 -26.25 27.17
N ARG A 108 16.05 -26.12 27.43
CA ARG A 108 15.17 -25.16 26.74
C ARG A 108 15.63 -23.73 26.95
N LEU A 109 15.93 -23.33 28.19
CA LEU A 109 16.41 -21.98 28.51
C LEU A 109 17.75 -21.68 27.85
N ASN A 110 18.70 -22.62 27.92
CA ASN A 110 20.02 -22.45 27.30
C ASN A 110 19.91 -22.36 25.77
N THR A 111 19.04 -23.16 25.17
CA THR A 111 18.78 -23.11 23.72
C THR A 111 18.14 -21.78 23.31
N ALA A 112 17.15 -21.30 24.06
CA ALA A 112 16.50 -20.02 23.79
C ALA A 112 17.47 -18.84 23.94
N THR A 113 18.37 -18.91 24.92
CA THR A 113 19.45 -17.95 25.14
C THR A 113 20.41 -17.86 23.96
N VAL A 114 20.86 -19.01 23.42
CA VAL A 114 21.72 -19.03 22.22
C VAL A 114 20.99 -18.45 21.01
N ARG A 115 19.74 -18.85 20.78
CA ARG A 115 18.91 -18.34 19.68
C ARG A 115 18.68 -16.83 19.75
N ALA A 116 18.56 -16.27 20.96
CA ALA A 116 18.45 -14.82 21.17
C ALA A 116 19.72 -14.09 20.72
N GLN A 117 20.89 -14.66 21.01
CA GLN A 117 22.18 -14.10 20.57
C GLN A 117 22.37 -14.18 19.05
N GLU A 118 21.83 -15.21 18.39
CA GLU A 118 21.85 -15.30 16.93
C GLU A 118 20.92 -14.26 16.28
N LEU A 119 19.69 -14.12 16.81
CA LEU A 119 18.69 -13.16 16.32
C LEU A 119 19.19 -11.71 16.36
N ALA A 120 19.96 -11.38 17.40
CA ALA A 120 20.61 -10.09 17.55
C ALA A 120 21.53 -9.67 16.39
N ASN A 121 22.42 -10.58 15.99
CA ASN A 121 23.41 -10.29 14.95
C ASN A 121 22.72 -10.07 13.61
N GLU A 122 21.60 -10.76 13.37
CA GLU A 122 20.76 -10.55 12.19
C GLU A 122 20.02 -9.20 12.25
N ALA A 123 19.58 -8.76 13.43
CA ALA A 123 18.85 -7.52 13.63
C ALA A 123 19.65 -6.26 13.26
N ILE A 124 20.96 -6.25 13.54
CA ILE A 124 21.84 -5.12 13.21
C ILE A 124 21.89 -4.88 11.69
N GLY A 125 21.90 -5.96 10.89
CA GLY A 125 21.86 -5.83 9.42
C GLY A 125 20.53 -5.29 8.91
N ILE A 126 19.42 -5.70 9.53
CA ILE A 126 18.07 -5.25 9.15
C ILE A 126 17.89 -3.73 9.37
N ASP A 127 18.43 -3.17 10.45
CA ASP A 127 18.28 -1.74 10.77
C ASP A 127 18.80 -0.82 9.67
N HIS A 128 20.04 -1.09 9.22
CA HIS A 128 20.70 -0.27 8.22
C HIS A 128 19.95 -0.29 6.89
N GLU A 129 19.49 -1.47 6.49
CA GLU A 129 18.71 -1.63 5.25
C GLU A 129 17.32 -0.98 5.35
N VAL A 130 16.71 -0.95 6.53
CA VAL A 130 15.45 -0.21 6.78
C VAL A 130 15.66 1.29 6.59
N ASP A 131 16.73 1.86 7.13
CA ASP A 131 17.04 3.28 6.97
C ASP A 131 17.35 3.64 5.53
N GLU A 132 18.12 2.81 4.81
CA GLU A 132 18.37 2.98 3.38
C GLU A 132 17.09 2.91 2.54
N LEU A 133 16.21 1.94 2.83
CA LEU A 133 14.93 1.82 2.13
C LEU A 133 14.05 3.03 2.42
N ARG A 134 13.99 3.49 3.68
CA ARG A 134 13.23 4.68 4.08
C ARG A 134 13.72 5.92 3.35
N ALA A 135 15.03 6.14 3.31
CA ALA A 135 15.62 7.26 2.59
C ALA A 135 15.25 7.24 1.10
N ALA A 136 15.41 6.08 0.44
CA ALA A 136 15.07 5.93 -0.98
C ALA A 136 13.56 6.10 -1.25
N ALA A 137 12.69 5.59 -0.38
CA ALA A 137 11.24 5.73 -0.54
C ALA A 137 10.76 7.19 -0.35
N LEU A 138 11.43 7.96 0.52
CA LEU A 138 11.13 9.38 0.75
C LEU A 138 11.53 10.31 -0.39
N GLU A 139 12.33 9.83 -1.35
CA GLU A 139 12.59 10.53 -2.61
C GLU A 139 11.43 10.38 -3.62
N PHE A 140 10.50 9.45 -3.36
CA PHE A 140 9.35 9.13 -4.21
C PHE A 140 9.72 8.89 -5.70
N PRO A 141 10.74 8.07 -6.01
CA PRO A 141 11.14 7.84 -7.39
C PRO A 141 10.05 7.16 -8.24
N HIS A 142 9.12 6.44 -7.59
CA HIS A 142 7.95 5.82 -8.22
C HIS A 142 6.81 6.81 -8.57
N LEU A 143 6.90 8.07 -8.13
CA LEU A 143 5.89 9.10 -8.40
C LEU A 143 6.53 10.33 -9.08
N PRO A 144 7.03 10.16 -10.32
CA PRO A 144 7.64 11.26 -11.05
C PRO A 144 6.61 12.38 -11.33
N PRO A 145 7.06 13.64 -11.45
CA PRO A 145 6.20 14.74 -11.89
C PRO A 145 5.50 14.41 -13.20
N HIS A 146 4.22 14.77 -13.31
CA HIS A 146 3.48 14.58 -14.55
C HIS A 146 4.06 15.52 -15.62
N PRO A 147 4.30 15.07 -16.87
CA PRO A 147 4.98 15.88 -17.89
C PRO A 147 4.22 17.18 -18.21
N ARG A 148 2.88 17.15 -18.18
CA ARG A 148 2.02 18.36 -18.25
C ARG A 148 2.36 19.41 -17.19
N GLN A 149 2.73 19.02 -15.97
CA GLN A 149 3.12 19.94 -14.89
C GLN A 149 4.36 20.77 -15.26
N SER A 150 5.22 20.22 -16.13
CA SER A 150 6.44 20.89 -16.59
C SER A 150 6.24 21.70 -17.88
N GLY A 151 4.99 21.87 -18.33
CA GLY A 151 4.67 22.57 -19.59
C GLY A 151 5.28 21.91 -20.83
N ARG A 152 5.55 20.60 -20.78
CA ARG A 152 6.17 19.86 -21.89
C ARG A 152 5.14 19.46 -22.94
N ASP A 153 5.53 19.54 -24.20
CA ASP A 153 4.76 19.03 -25.34
C ASP A 153 4.52 17.52 -25.24
N THR A 154 3.45 17.02 -25.87
CA THR A 154 3.01 15.62 -25.74
C THR A 154 3.93 14.61 -26.43
N ASP A 155 4.81 15.06 -27.32
CA ASP A 155 5.81 14.24 -28.03
C ASP A 155 6.88 13.65 -27.08
N VAL A 156 7.15 14.33 -25.95
CA VAL A 156 8.09 13.86 -24.93
C VAL A 156 7.43 13.16 -23.74
N TRP A 157 6.11 12.93 -23.79
CA TRP A 157 5.41 12.26 -22.71
C TRP A 157 5.68 10.75 -22.74
N GLY A 158 5.80 10.15 -21.56
CA GLY A 158 5.84 8.69 -21.44
C GLY A 158 4.49 8.07 -21.78
N TRP A 159 4.50 6.83 -22.27
CA TRP A 159 3.29 6.11 -22.65
C TRP A 159 2.25 5.99 -21.54
N GLY A 160 2.66 5.91 -20.27
CA GLY A 160 1.74 5.85 -19.14
C GLY A 160 0.86 7.10 -18.99
N ASP A 161 1.40 8.29 -19.26
CA ASP A 161 0.63 9.54 -19.20
C ASP A 161 -0.08 9.81 -20.54
N LEU A 162 0.59 9.51 -21.66
CA LEU A 162 0.05 9.72 -23.00
C LEU A 162 -1.25 8.93 -23.23
N GLN A 163 -1.26 7.64 -22.87
CA GLN A 163 -2.43 6.78 -23.07
C GLN A 163 -3.62 7.18 -22.20
N LEU A 164 -3.41 7.86 -21.07
CA LEU A 164 -4.50 8.36 -20.24
C LEU A 164 -5.02 9.70 -20.76
N ALA A 165 -4.15 10.54 -21.30
CA ALA A 165 -4.49 11.90 -21.68
C ALA A 165 -4.93 12.05 -23.14
N ARG A 166 -4.67 11.08 -24.02
CA ARG A 166 -4.87 11.19 -25.48
C ARG A 166 -5.32 9.88 -26.11
N ARG A 167 -6.22 9.97 -27.08
CA ARG A 167 -6.54 8.93 -28.07
C ARG A 167 -6.90 7.56 -27.50
N THR A 168 -7.26 7.44 -26.21
CA THR A 168 -7.56 6.14 -25.59
C THR A 168 -8.80 5.50 -26.19
N ASP A 169 -9.79 6.32 -26.56
CA ASP A 169 -10.99 5.85 -27.26
C ASP A 169 -10.57 5.15 -28.58
N ALA A 170 -9.71 5.79 -29.38
CA ALA A 170 -9.20 5.24 -30.63
C ALA A 170 -8.50 3.89 -30.44
N VAL A 171 -7.73 3.72 -29.35
CA VAL A 171 -7.13 2.43 -28.98
C VAL A 171 -8.22 1.38 -28.71
N VAL A 172 -9.25 1.71 -27.92
CA VAL A 172 -10.37 0.80 -27.63
C VAL A 172 -11.09 0.40 -28.92
N ARG A 173 -11.41 1.35 -29.80
CA ARG A 173 -12.04 1.06 -31.10
C ARG A 173 -11.18 0.16 -31.97
N SER A 174 -9.87 0.43 -32.02
CA SER A 174 -8.93 -0.33 -32.82
C SER A 174 -8.83 -1.78 -32.34
N LEU A 175 -8.75 -2.00 -31.02
CA LEU A 175 -8.76 -3.33 -30.40
C LEU A 175 -10.06 -4.10 -30.68
N MET A 176 -11.21 -3.45 -30.47
CA MET A 176 -12.51 -4.08 -30.68
C MET A 176 -12.75 -4.48 -32.15
N ARG A 177 -12.30 -3.66 -33.11
CA ARG A 177 -12.39 -4.00 -34.55
C ARG A 177 -11.48 -5.17 -34.95
N ARG A 178 -10.36 -5.37 -34.24
CA ARG A 178 -9.37 -6.44 -34.47
C ARG A 178 -9.63 -7.71 -33.67
N ALA A 179 -10.60 -7.69 -32.77
CA ALA A 179 -10.94 -8.84 -31.94
C ALA A 179 -11.61 -9.94 -32.78
N GLU A 180 -10.80 -10.85 -33.33
CA GLU A 180 -11.25 -11.95 -34.19
C GLU A 180 -11.56 -13.23 -33.41
N ASP A 181 -10.90 -13.43 -32.26
CA ASP A 181 -11.03 -14.62 -31.41
C ASP A 181 -11.56 -14.27 -30.02
N THR A 182 -11.96 -15.30 -29.27
CA THR A 182 -12.52 -15.16 -27.92
C THR A 182 -11.58 -14.44 -26.95
N GLY A 183 -10.27 -14.71 -27.02
CA GLY A 183 -9.27 -14.11 -26.14
C GLY A 183 -9.04 -12.64 -26.43
N THR A 184 -8.87 -12.27 -27.71
CA THR A 184 -8.72 -10.87 -28.12
C THR A 184 -10.00 -10.06 -27.88
N LEU A 185 -11.19 -10.67 -28.02
CA LEU A 185 -12.46 -10.05 -27.68
C LEU A 185 -12.62 -9.83 -26.17
N GLY A 186 -12.34 -10.85 -25.35
CA GLY A 186 -12.37 -10.72 -23.89
C GLY A 186 -11.45 -9.60 -23.41
N PHE A 187 -10.22 -9.53 -23.95
CA PHE A 187 -9.28 -8.45 -23.71
C PHE A 187 -9.84 -7.07 -24.12
N ALA A 188 -10.36 -6.94 -25.33
CA ALA A 188 -10.89 -5.66 -25.83
C ALA A 188 -12.10 -5.15 -25.01
N VAL A 189 -12.97 -6.06 -24.54
CA VAL A 189 -14.05 -5.74 -23.60
C VAL A 189 -13.48 -5.25 -22.26
N GLY A 190 -12.43 -5.89 -21.76
CA GLY A 190 -11.68 -5.43 -20.59
C GLY A 190 -11.14 -4.00 -20.74
N VAL A 191 -10.56 -3.68 -21.90
CA VAL A 191 -10.04 -2.35 -22.21
C VAL A 191 -11.16 -1.30 -22.27
N ALA A 192 -12.33 -1.64 -22.80
CA ALA A 192 -13.51 -0.77 -22.74
C ALA A 192 -13.95 -0.51 -21.28
N GLY A 193 -13.88 -1.54 -20.41
CA GLY A 193 -14.08 -1.40 -18.98
C GLY A 193 -13.08 -0.43 -18.33
N ALA A 194 -11.79 -0.56 -18.65
CA ALA A 194 -10.73 0.32 -18.16
C ALA A 194 -10.95 1.80 -18.53
N TYR A 195 -11.45 2.06 -19.74
CA TYR A 195 -11.75 3.40 -20.23
C TYR A 195 -12.80 4.10 -19.36
N GLY A 196 -13.97 3.48 -19.16
CA GLY A 196 -15.03 4.05 -18.32
C GLY A 196 -14.64 4.14 -16.85
N ALA A 197 -13.93 3.13 -16.33
CA ALA A 197 -13.38 3.15 -14.98
C ALA A 197 -12.46 4.36 -14.79
N SER A 198 -11.49 4.58 -15.67
CA SER A 198 -10.55 5.69 -15.56
C SER A 198 -11.22 7.05 -15.71
N ALA A 199 -12.13 7.20 -16.68
CA ALA A 199 -12.85 8.47 -16.90
C ALA A 199 -13.64 8.92 -15.67
N THR A 200 -14.31 7.99 -15.00
CA THR A 200 -15.21 8.28 -13.88
C THR A 200 -14.50 8.23 -12.53
N GLY A 201 -13.64 7.24 -12.32
CA GLY A 201 -12.90 7.09 -11.07
C GLY A 201 -11.79 8.12 -10.90
N SER A 202 -11.08 8.52 -11.97
CA SER A 202 -10.12 9.64 -11.87
C SER A 202 -10.85 10.96 -11.55
N ALA A 203 -12.10 11.14 -12.02
CA ALA A 203 -12.92 12.29 -11.64
C ALA A 203 -13.24 12.27 -10.13
N TYR A 204 -13.60 11.11 -9.57
CA TYR A 204 -13.80 10.96 -8.12
C TYR A 204 -12.51 11.29 -7.37
N LEU A 205 -11.37 10.76 -7.81
CA LEU A 205 -10.07 11.01 -7.20
C LEU A 205 -9.69 12.48 -7.22
N ALA A 206 -9.85 13.18 -8.35
CA ALA A 206 -9.55 14.60 -8.43
C ALA A 206 -10.33 15.41 -7.37
N HIS A 207 -11.61 15.09 -7.20
CA HIS A 207 -12.46 15.70 -6.18
C HIS A 207 -12.08 15.34 -4.74
N ALA A 208 -11.76 14.07 -4.47
CA ALA A 208 -11.32 13.60 -3.15
C ALA A 208 -9.95 14.17 -2.75
N VAL A 209 -9.04 14.29 -3.72
CA VAL A 209 -7.69 14.84 -3.56
C VAL A 209 -7.75 16.36 -3.39
N GLY A 210 -8.68 17.04 -4.05
CA GLY A 210 -8.76 18.51 -4.14
C GLY A 210 -8.14 19.06 -5.42
N GLY A 211 -7.64 18.19 -6.29
CA GLY A 211 -7.08 18.52 -7.58
C GLY A 211 -6.52 17.30 -8.29
N PRO A 212 -5.98 17.48 -9.50
CA PRO A 212 -5.66 16.38 -10.41
C PRO A 212 -4.27 15.82 -10.13
N ARG A 213 -3.98 14.61 -10.64
CA ARG A 213 -2.69 13.94 -10.47
C ARG A 213 -1.49 14.82 -10.83
N ARG A 214 -1.59 15.67 -11.87
CA ARG A 214 -0.48 16.57 -12.27
C ARG A 214 -0.08 17.57 -11.17
N LEU A 215 -1.01 17.98 -10.30
CA LEU A 215 -0.78 18.97 -9.26
C LEU A 215 -0.55 18.33 -7.88
N HIS A 216 -1.10 17.13 -7.67
CA HIS A 216 -1.18 16.50 -6.34
C HIS A 216 -0.75 15.02 -6.37
N ARG A 217 0.26 14.65 -7.18
CA ARG A 217 0.64 13.25 -7.47
C ARG A 217 0.85 12.35 -6.24
N HIS A 218 1.46 12.86 -5.16
CA HIS A 218 1.68 12.08 -3.93
C HIS A 218 0.37 11.80 -3.20
N ARG A 219 -0.50 12.81 -3.10
CA ARG A 219 -1.83 12.69 -2.50
C ARG A 219 -2.75 11.82 -3.35
N ASP A 220 -2.68 11.95 -4.67
CA ASP A 220 -3.39 11.10 -5.64
C ASP A 220 -3.03 9.63 -5.48
N ARG A 221 -1.74 9.30 -5.30
CA ARG A 221 -1.30 7.92 -5.02
C ARG A 221 -1.92 7.39 -3.73
N LEU A 222 -1.91 8.17 -2.65
CA LEU A 222 -2.50 7.79 -1.38
C LEU A 222 -4.02 7.57 -1.52
N ALA A 223 -4.70 8.50 -2.21
CA ALA A 223 -6.14 8.44 -2.46
C ALA A 223 -6.53 7.23 -3.30
N ARG A 224 -5.85 6.97 -4.43
CA ARG A 224 -6.18 5.86 -5.33
C ARG A 224 -6.00 4.50 -4.66
N ASN A 225 -4.92 4.30 -3.90
CA ASN A 225 -4.71 3.07 -3.15
C ASN A 225 -5.78 2.90 -2.06
N THR A 226 -6.19 4.00 -1.41
CA THR A 226 -7.24 3.99 -0.38
C THR A 226 -8.61 3.66 -0.95
N VAL A 227 -8.98 4.31 -2.06
CA VAL A 227 -10.22 4.07 -2.79
C VAL A 227 -10.30 2.62 -3.28
N GLY A 228 -9.24 2.12 -3.90
CA GLY A 228 -9.15 0.73 -4.33
C GLY A 228 -9.35 -0.27 -3.20
N ALA A 229 -8.62 -0.09 -2.10
CA ALA A 229 -8.74 -0.96 -0.93
C ALA A 229 -10.16 -0.94 -0.32
N ALA A 230 -10.81 0.24 -0.28
CA ALA A 230 -12.19 0.36 0.20
C ALA A 230 -13.20 -0.32 -0.72
N LEU A 231 -13.06 -0.18 -2.05
CA LEU A 231 -13.89 -0.87 -3.03
C LEU A 231 -13.72 -2.40 -2.92
N ALA A 232 -12.48 -2.87 -2.81
CA ALA A 232 -12.20 -4.29 -2.63
C ALA A 232 -12.83 -4.84 -1.34
N ALA A 233 -12.79 -4.08 -0.24
CA ALA A 233 -13.39 -4.51 1.02
C ALA A 233 -14.92 -4.62 0.97
N GLN A 234 -15.58 -3.85 0.08
CA GLN A 234 -17.03 -3.81 -0.05
C GLN A 234 -17.55 -4.77 -1.15
N HIS A 235 -16.73 -5.09 -2.14
CA HIS A 235 -17.15 -5.88 -3.29
C HIS A 235 -17.02 -7.39 -3.04
N PRO A 236 -18.11 -8.18 -3.15
CA PRO A 236 -18.14 -9.58 -2.72
C PRO A 236 -17.24 -10.50 -3.56
N ALA A 237 -16.91 -10.12 -4.80
CA ALA A 237 -16.03 -10.86 -5.70
C ALA A 237 -14.63 -10.23 -5.82
N ALA A 238 -14.26 -9.32 -4.92
CA ALA A 238 -12.94 -8.70 -4.94
C ALA A 238 -11.83 -9.75 -4.85
N ARG A 239 -10.88 -9.66 -5.78
CA ARG A 239 -9.70 -10.55 -5.86
C ARG A 239 -8.56 -9.94 -5.04
N THR A 240 -7.72 -10.78 -4.42
CA THR A 240 -6.43 -10.31 -3.87
C THR A 240 -5.45 -10.01 -5.01
N PRO A 241 -4.41 -9.18 -4.80
CA PRO A 241 -3.38 -8.95 -5.81
C PRO A 241 -2.76 -10.25 -6.34
N THR A 242 -2.46 -11.22 -5.47
CA THR A 242 -1.95 -12.54 -5.90
C THR A 242 -2.94 -13.31 -6.78
N ALA A 243 -4.24 -13.27 -6.46
CA ALA A 243 -5.26 -13.93 -7.26
C ALA A 243 -5.44 -13.25 -8.63
N MET A 244 -5.30 -11.92 -8.69
CA MET A 244 -5.25 -11.19 -9.96
C MET A 244 -4.03 -11.63 -10.78
N ALA A 245 -2.84 -11.66 -10.20
CA ALA A 245 -1.61 -12.10 -10.86
C ALA A 245 -1.74 -13.52 -11.44
N ALA A 246 -2.32 -14.45 -10.68
CA ALA A 246 -2.57 -15.82 -11.14
C ALA A 246 -3.52 -15.87 -12.34
N SER A 247 -4.51 -14.98 -12.40
CA SER A 247 -5.47 -14.89 -13.50
C SER A 247 -4.85 -14.34 -14.79
N LEU A 248 -3.85 -13.47 -14.69
CA LEU A 248 -3.14 -12.93 -15.87
C LEU A 248 -2.19 -13.97 -16.51
N GLY A 249 -1.72 -14.95 -15.73
CA GLY A 249 -0.71 -15.90 -16.17
C GLY A 249 0.71 -15.34 -16.14
N ALA A 250 1.70 -16.15 -16.52
CA ALA A 250 3.12 -15.75 -16.48
C ALA A 250 3.58 -15.01 -17.76
N GLU A 251 2.94 -15.31 -18.90
CA GLU A 251 3.33 -14.82 -20.22
C GLU A 251 2.18 -14.02 -20.85
N LEU A 252 2.53 -12.94 -21.56
CA LEU A 252 1.58 -12.17 -22.35
C LEU A 252 1.18 -12.99 -23.60
N PRO A 253 -0.12 -13.29 -23.82
CA PRO A 253 -0.55 -14.00 -25.02
C PRO A 253 -0.17 -13.24 -26.28
N ALA A 254 0.46 -13.93 -27.25
CA ALA A 254 1.00 -13.30 -28.46
C ALA A 254 -0.07 -12.58 -29.30
N ALA A 255 -1.29 -13.09 -29.33
CA ALA A 255 -2.41 -12.46 -30.03
C ALA A 255 -2.81 -11.12 -29.38
N ILE A 256 -2.81 -11.04 -28.05
CA ILE A 256 -3.09 -9.80 -27.30
C ILE A 256 -1.94 -8.81 -27.48
N GLU A 257 -0.68 -9.27 -27.42
CA GLU A 257 0.50 -8.44 -27.67
C GLU A 257 0.41 -7.77 -29.05
N GLN A 258 0.18 -8.56 -30.10
CA GLN A 258 0.08 -8.07 -31.47
C GLN A 258 -1.10 -7.10 -31.62
N ALA A 259 -2.29 -7.45 -31.12
CA ALA A 259 -3.47 -6.61 -31.19
C ALA A 259 -3.25 -5.25 -30.50
N LEU A 260 -2.59 -5.22 -29.34
CA LEU A 260 -2.28 -3.98 -28.63
C LEU A 260 -1.21 -3.16 -29.35
N GLN A 261 -0.16 -3.78 -29.89
CA GLN A 261 0.85 -3.06 -30.68
C GLN A 261 0.24 -2.40 -31.91
N ASP A 262 -0.60 -3.14 -32.65
CA ASP A 262 -1.27 -2.62 -33.84
C ASP A 262 -2.27 -1.50 -33.49
N ALA A 263 -2.99 -1.64 -32.36
CA ALA A 263 -3.92 -0.63 -31.90
C ALA A 263 -3.23 0.67 -31.47
N LEU A 264 -2.09 0.57 -30.78
CA LEU A 264 -1.27 1.72 -30.41
C LEU A 264 -0.65 2.38 -31.66
N GLY A 265 -0.16 1.58 -32.62
CA GLY A 265 0.40 2.09 -33.88
C GLY A 265 -0.63 2.74 -34.81
N GLU A 266 -1.91 2.35 -34.73
CA GLU A 266 -2.99 3.04 -35.43
C GLU A 266 -3.44 4.32 -34.71
N ALA A 267 -3.53 4.28 -33.38
CA ALA A 267 -4.06 5.40 -32.60
C ALA A 267 -3.09 6.58 -32.52
N PHE A 268 -1.78 6.33 -32.52
CA PHE A 268 -0.72 7.32 -32.30
C PHE A 268 0.25 7.44 -33.49
N ASP A 269 0.71 8.66 -33.76
CA ASP A 269 1.78 8.91 -34.72
C ASP A 269 3.15 8.55 -34.10
N LEU A 270 3.62 7.33 -34.36
CA LEU A 270 4.90 6.82 -33.87
C LEU A 270 6.12 7.55 -34.44
N THR A 271 5.95 8.47 -35.40
CA THR A 271 7.04 9.37 -35.84
C THR A 271 7.22 10.57 -34.90
N ARG A 272 6.21 10.86 -34.08
CA ARG A 272 6.18 11.98 -33.12
C ARG A 272 6.14 11.52 -31.68
N THR A 273 5.70 10.31 -31.38
CA THR A 273 5.73 9.74 -30.04
C THR A 273 6.94 8.84 -29.84
N GLN A 274 7.25 8.53 -28.58
CA GLN A 274 8.23 7.47 -28.27
C GLN A 274 7.81 6.13 -28.90
N PRO A 275 8.76 5.23 -29.24
CA PRO A 275 8.42 3.88 -29.68
C PRO A 275 7.54 3.15 -28.65
N VAL A 276 6.65 2.28 -29.13
CA VAL A 276 5.82 1.43 -28.26
C VAL A 276 6.74 0.63 -27.32
N PRO A 277 6.49 0.61 -26.00
CA PRO A 277 7.38 -0.03 -25.03
C PRO A 277 7.25 -1.56 -25.10
N ASP A 278 8.22 -2.27 -24.52
CA ASP A 278 8.21 -3.74 -24.46
C ASP A 278 7.05 -4.24 -23.57
N LEU A 279 5.96 -4.65 -24.20
CA LEU A 279 4.75 -5.12 -23.52
C LEU A 279 4.97 -6.43 -22.75
N ARG A 280 5.90 -7.29 -23.17
CA ARG A 280 6.23 -8.53 -22.42
C ARG A 280 6.97 -8.19 -21.14
N LEU A 281 7.89 -7.21 -21.20
CA LEU A 281 8.52 -6.68 -20.00
C LEU A 281 7.48 -6.05 -19.07
N GLY A 282 6.57 -5.23 -19.62
CA GLY A 282 5.45 -4.65 -18.87
C GLY A 282 4.60 -5.70 -18.18
N HIS A 283 4.25 -6.79 -18.87
CA HIS A 283 3.46 -7.89 -18.32
C HIS A 283 4.17 -8.59 -17.15
N ARG A 284 5.46 -8.92 -17.32
CA ARG A 284 6.24 -9.53 -16.23
C ARG A 284 6.29 -8.63 -15.00
N ARG A 285 6.55 -7.32 -15.19
CA ARG A 285 6.59 -6.34 -14.11
C ARG A 285 5.23 -6.15 -13.43
N LEU A 286 4.15 -6.11 -14.21
CA LEU A 286 2.76 -6.06 -13.73
C LEU A 286 2.44 -7.25 -12.81
N VAL A 287 2.73 -8.47 -13.27
CA VAL A 287 2.49 -9.72 -12.52
C VAL A 287 3.34 -9.74 -11.25
N GLU A 288 4.62 -9.40 -11.34
CA GLU A 288 5.51 -9.33 -10.19
C GLU A 288 5.04 -8.29 -9.16
N HIS A 289 4.64 -7.11 -9.62
CA HIS A 289 4.10 -6.05 -8.78
C HIS A 289 2.90 -6.54 -7.97
N LEU A 290 1.92 -7.17 -8.64
CA LEU A 290 0.74 -7.76 -7.99
C LEU A 290 1.13 -8.83 -6.96
N GLN A 291 2.09 -9.70 -7.26
CA GLN A 291 2.58 -10.73 -6.34
C GLN A 291 3.31 -10.16 -5.11
N LEU A 292 3.94 -9.00 -5.23
CA LEU A 292 4.64 -8.35 -4.13
C LEU A 292 3.68 -7.60 -3.21
N LEU A 293 2.61 -6.99 -3.75
CA LEU A 293 1.64 -6.20 -2.96
C LEU A 293 0.94 -7.00 -1.86
N ASP A 294 0.86 -8.33 -2.00
CA ASP A 294 0.20 -9.23 -1.05
C ASP A 294 1.14 -9.75 0.07
N ARG A 295 2.41 -9.30 0.13
CA ARG A 295 3.41 -9.84 1.07
C ARG A 295 3.46 -9.15 2.43
N PHE A 296 2.69 -8.08 2.63
CA PHE A 296 2.81 -7.16 3.76
C PHE A 296 1.78 -7.42 4.88
N ASP A 297 1.52 -8.69 5.16
CA ASP A 297 0.69 -9.12 6.28
C ASP A 297 1.43 -8.98 7.59
N LEU A 298 0.76 -8.40 8.60
CA LEU A 298 1.29 -8.29 9.95
C LEU A 298 1.41 -9.67 10.61
N PRO A 299 2.47 -9.92 11.40
CA PRO A 299 2.52 -11.09 12.27
C PRO A 299 1.38 -11.04 13.30
N ALA A 300 1.06 -12.20 13.88
CA ALA A 300 0.06 -12.27 14.94
C ALA A 300 0.49 -11.40 16.13
N ALA A 301 -0.47 -10.71 16.75
CA ALA A 301 -0.20 -9.93 17.94
C ALA A 301 0.37 -10.84 19.05
N PRO A 302 1.40 -10.41 19.79
CA PRO A 302 2.00 -11.21 20.85
C PRO A 302 0.97 -11.63 21.91
N ALA A 303 0.85 -12.93 22.16
CA ALA A 303 0.01 -13.45 23.24
C ALA A 303 0.49 -12.92 24.60
N PRO A 304 -0.41 -12.67 25.58
CA PRO A 304 0.02 -12.27 26.92
C PRO A 304 0.85 -13.37 27.60
N PRO A 305 1.67 -13.04 28.62
CA PRO A 305 2.38 -14.03 29.41
C PRO A 305 1.44 -15.06 30.04
N ALA A 306 1.95 -16.25 30.35
CA ALA A 306 1.17 -17.29 31.03
C ALA A 306 0.54 -16.79 32.35
N GLN A 307 -0.61 -17.36 32.72
CA GLN A 307 -1.39 -16.90 33.87
C GLN A 307 -0.60 -16.87 35.18
N VAL A 308 0.35 -17.80 35.36
CA VAL A 308 1.24 -17.83 36.53
C VAL A 308 2.09 -16.56 36.65
N TRP A 309 2.51 -15.97 35.53
CA TRP A 309 3.29 -14.75 35.48
C TRP A 309 2.42 -13.51 35.68
N LEU A 310 1.26 -13.46 35.01
CA LEU A 310 0.29 -12.37 35.20
C LEU A 310 -0.16 -12.27 36.66
N ALA A 311 -0.43 -13.39 37.31
CA ALA A 311 -0.81 -13.42 38.72
C ALA A 311 0.30 -12.88 39.64
N ARG A 312 1.58 -13.10 39.30
CA ARG A 312 2.72 -12.57 40.07
C ARG A 312 2.95 -11.08 39.80
N LEU A 313 2.94 -10.67 38.53
CA LEU A 313 3.16 -9.29 38.08
C LEU A 313 2.16 -8.30 38.66
N TYR A 314 0.90 -8.71 38.78
CA TYR A 314 -0.19 -7.86 39.27
C TYR A 314 -0.63 -8.22 40.70
N SER A 315 0.21 -8.93 41.46
CA SER A 315 -0.09 -9.29 42.85
C SER A 315 -0.01 -8.10 43.82
N ASP A 316 0.74 -7.05 43.47
CA ASP A 316 0.84 -5.80 44.22
C ASP A 316 0.38 -4.61 43.35
N PRO A 317 -0.89 -4.16 43.46
CA PRO A 317 -1.40 -3.03 42.72
C PRO A 317 -0.69 -1.69 43.02
N GLY A 318 0.04 -1.58 44.13
CA GLY A 318 0.77 -0.37 44.51
C GLY A 318 2.11 -0.20 43.79
N ASN A 319 2.64 -1.27 43.19
CA ASN A 319 3.91 -1.31 42.47
C ASN A 319 3.75 -2.09 41.16
N PRO A 320 3.13 -1.48 40.12
CA PRO A 320 2.99 -2.14 38.83
C PRO A 320 4.38 -2.43 38.23
N PRO A 321 4.50 -3.48 37.40
CA PRO A 321 5.78 -3.85 36.82
C PRO A 321 6.37 -2.73 35.95
N PRO A 322 7.71 -2.58 35.92
CA PRO A 322 8.35 -1.63 35.03
C PRO A 322 8.06 -2.01 33.57
N SER A 323 7.62 -1.05 32.77
CA SER A 323 7.45 -1.24 31.33
C SER A 323 8.68 -0.73 30.58
N LEU A 324 9.09 -1.45 29.54
CA LEU A 324 10.07 -0.93 28.58
C LEU A 324 9.49 0.20 27.71
N ARG A 325 8.18 0.44 27.77
CA ARG A 325 7.55 1.56 27.11
C ARG A 325 7.89 2.82 27.90
N PRO A 326 8.60 3.82 27.34
CA PRO A 326 8.61 5.14 27.93
C PRO A 326 7.16 5.56 28.24
N GLN A 327 6.94 6.11 29.43
CA GLN A 327 5.61 6.59 29.84
C GLN A 327 5.09 7.73 28.92
N ASP A 328 5.98 8.28 28.09
CA ASP A 328 5.71 9.29 27.07
C ASP A 328 5.80 8.74 25.62
N VAL A 329 5.79 7.42 25.38
CA VAL A 329 5.66 6.93 23.99
C VAL A 329 4.21 7.04 23.56
N ASP A 330 3.99 8.10 22.80
CA ASP A 330 2.94 8.27 21.83
C ASP A 330 2.34 6.92 21.40
N VAL A 331 1.06 6.79 21.72
CA VAL A 331 0.22 5.63 21.47
C VAL A 331 0.40 5.17 20.02
N VAL A 332 0.43 3.84 19.79
CA VAL A 332 0.34 3.26 18.44
C VAL A 332 -0.77 3.98 17.69
N GLY A 333 -0.41 4.78 16.68
CA GLY A 333 -1.34 5.59 15.90
C GLY A 333 -1.15 7.11 15.95
N GLN A 334 -0.32 7.67 16.85
CA GLN A 334 -0.08 9.11 16.84
C GLN A 334 0.83 9.59 15.69
N ASP A 335 1.81 8.77 15.29
CA ASP A 335 2.65 9.02 14.11
C ASP A 335 2.28 8.05 12.99
N GLY A 336 1.87 8.57 11.82
CA GLY A 336 1.59 7.75 10.62
C GLY A 336 0.18 7.15 10.54
N GLY A 337 -0.82 7.79 11.15
CA GLY A 337 -2.23 7.57 10.82
C GLY A 337 -2.96 6.44 11.54
N GLY A 338 -2.38 5.68 12.47
CA GLY A 338 -3.15 4.67 13.26
C GLY A 338 -4.17 5.29 14.23
N VAL A 339 -5.18 4.53 14.68
CA VAL A 339 -5.98 4.95 15.84
C VAL A 339 -5.06 4.84 17.05
N ALA A 340 -4.86 5.93 17.79
CA ALA A 340 -4.31 5.87 19.13
C ALA A 340 -5.12 4.87 19.98
N VAL A 341 -4.66 3.62 20.11
CA VAL A 341 -5.25 2.67 21.06
C VAL A 341 -4.63 2.93 22.43
N GLU A 342 -5.20 3.87 23.18
CA GLU A 342 -4.80 4.12 24.56
C GLU A 342 -5.05 2.86 25.41
N MET A 343 -4.02 2.42 26.14
CA MET A 343 -4.22 1.65 27.37
C MET A 343 -4.25 2.65 28.54
N GLY A 344 -5.33 3.44 28.67
CA GLY A 344 -5.51 4.47 29.71
C GLY A 344 -6.59 5.50 29.35
N PRO A 345 -7.05 6.37 30.28
CA PRO A 345 -8.11 7.34 30.00
C PRO A 345 -7.54 8.69 29.51
N GLY A 346 -7.64 9.06 28.22
CA GLY A 346 -6.98 10.29 27.78
C GLY A 346 -7.17 10.82 26.35
N GLN A 347 -8.41 10.84 25.83
CA GLN A 347 -8.88 11.50 24.59
C GLN A 347 -8.63 10.76 23.25
N PRO A 348 -9.68 10.58 22.42
CA PRO A 348 -9.52 10.06 21.07
C PRO A 348 -8.63 11.00 20.24
N GLY A 349 -7.74 10.41 19.42
CA GLY A 349 -6.91 11.15 18.47
C GLY A 349 -7.72 12.04 17.53
N SER A 350 -7.02 12.96 16.84
CA SER A 350 -7.63 13.89 15.88
C SER A 350 -8.45 13.15 14.82
N LYS A 351 -9.62 13.71 14.45
CA LYS A 351 -10.44 13.21 13.33
C LYS A 351 -9.93 13.66 11.95
N THR A 352 -8.85 14.43 11.91
CA THR A 352 -8.26 14.98 10.68
C THR A 352 -6.74 14.78 10.69
N ALA A 353 -6.17 14.52 9.52
CA ALA A 353 -4.72 14.36 9.37
C ALA A 353 -3.95 15.62 9.76
N GLY A 354 -2.86 15.46 10.52
CA GLY A 354 -2.00 16.53 11.05
C GLY A 354 -0.50 16.33 10.74
N ASP A 355 0.37 17.16 11.30
CA ASP A 355 1.84 17.11 11.03
C ASP A 355 2.51 15.77 11.39
N SER A 356 1.96 15.04 12.36
CA SER A 356 2.43 13.71 12.77
C SER A 356 2.10 12.60 11.76
N ASP A 357 1.21 12.85 10.80
CA ASP A 357 0.88 11.92 9.72
C ASP A 357 1.83 12.06 8.50
N SER A 358 2.85 12.91 8.58
CA SER A 358 3.79 13.11 7.48
C SER A 358 4.81 11.96 7.37
N ALA A 359 5.20 11.59 6.14
CA ALA A 359 6.19 10.54 5.92
C ALA A 359 7.58 10.90 6.48
N LYS A 360 7.84 12.20 6.64
CA LYS A 360 9.07 12.71 7.28
C LYS A 360 9.02 12.60 8.80
N ALA A 361 7.83 12.66 9.42
CA ALA A 361 7.64 12.51 10.86
C ALA A 361 7.72 11.05 11.32
N SER A 362 7.42 10.07 10.47
CA SER A 362 7.58 8.66 10.83
C SER A 362 9.05 8.37 11.18
N LYS A 363 9.31 8.09 12.46
CA LYS A 363 10.64 7.70 12.97
C LYS A 363 11.02 6.32 12.43
N GLY A 364 12.33 6.04 12.37
CA GLY A 364 12.84 4.73 11.97
C GLY A 364 12.23 3.59 12.80
N CYS A 365 12.13 2.40 12.21
CA CYS A 365 11.62 1.22 12.91
C CYS A 365 12.69 0.73 13.87
N GLY A 366 12.66 1.15 15.14
CA GLY A 366 13.66 0.83 16.16
C GLY A 366 13.75 -0.64 16.59
N ILE A 367 13.40 -1.58 15.71
CA ILE A 367 13.41 -3.02 15.98
C ILE A 367 14.83 -3.53 16.31
N ALA A 368 15.87 -2.95 15.73
CA ALA A 368 17.24 -3.35 16.02
C ALA A 368 17.73 -2.82 17.37
N VAL A 369 17.45 -1.56 17.69
CA VAL A 369 17.71 -0.98 19.03
C VAL A 369 17.00 -1.82 20.10
N LEU A 370 15.76 -2.22 19.85
CA LEU A 370 15.01 -3.09 20.74
C LEU A 370 15.65 -4.47 20.91
N LEU A 371 16.08 -5.10 19.81
CA LEU A 371 16.73 -6.40 19.86
C LEU A 371 18.09 -6.33 20.55
N ILE A 372 18.82 -5.22 20.43
CA ILE A 372 20.06 -4.96 21.19
C ILE A 372 19.76 -4.89 22.70
N ILE A 373 18.77 -4.09 23.08
CA ILE A 373 18.32 -3.96 24.48
C ILE A 373 17.93 -5.34 25.06
N LEU A 374 17.25 -6.17 24.27
CA LEU A 374 16.83 -7.51 24.67
C LEU A 374 18.01 -8.46 24.99
N ILE A 375 19.14 -8.33 24.30
CA ILE A 375 20.32 -9.17 24.54
C ILE A 375 20.98 -8.77 25.85
N ASP A 376 21.21 -7.48 26.06
CA ASP A 376 21.84 -6.98 27.28
C ASP A 376 21.01 -7.41 28.49
N LEU A 377 19.69 -7.34 28.35
CA LEU A 377 18.72 -7.87 29.31
C LEU A 377 18.92 -9.36 29.57
N LEU A 378 18.99 -10.17 28.52
CA LEU A 378 19.07 -11.62 28.62
C LEU A 378 20.42 -12.09 29.17
N GLN A 379 21.52 -11.46 28.77
CA GLN A 379 22.86 -11.73 29.29
C GLN A 379 22.98 -11.32 30.77
N ALA A 380 22.50 -10.13 31.12
CA ALA A 380 22.47 -9.68 32.52
C ALA A 380 21.60 -10.60 33.38
N PHE A 381 20.49 -11.11 32.84
CA PHE A 381 19.62 -12.03 33.54
C PHE A 381 20.32 -13.36 33.80
N VAL A 382 20.92 -13.99 32.78
CA VAL A 382 21.67 -15.26 32.92
C VAL A 382 22.84 -15.13 33.91
N GLN A 383 23.55 -14.00 33.90
CA GLN A 383 24.60 -13.74 34.89
C GLN A 383 24.04 -13.64 36.32
N CYS A 384 22.88 -12.99 36.50
CA CYS A 384 22.19 -12.94 37.78
C CYS A 384 21.70 -14.31 38.26
N ILE A 385 21.26 -15.20 37.35
CA ILE A 385 20.89 -16.59 37.69
C ILE A 385 22.07 -17.29 38.40
N GLY A 386 23.27 -17.17 37.84
CA GLY A 386 24.48 -17.72 38.44
C GLY A 386 24.79 -17.13 39.83
N GLN A 387 24.54 -15.84 40.04
CA GLN A 387 24.75 -15.19 41.33
C GLN A 387 23.71 -15.61 42.38
N TRP A 388 22.43 -15.65 42.02
CA TRP A 388 21.35 -16.07 42.92
C TRP A 388 21.49 -17.53 43.36
N ALA A 389 21.86 -18.41 42.44
CA ALA A 389 22.10 -19.81 42.76
C ALA A 389 23.28 -20.04 43.72
N ASN A 390 24.25 -19.11 43.74
CA ASN A 390 25.37 -19.11 44.67
C ASN A 390 25.06 -18.37 46.00
N GLY A 391 23.81 -17.93 46.21
CA GLY A 391 23.39 -17.19 47.41
C GLY A 391 23.83 -15.72 47.44
N ASN A 392 24.34 -15.19 46.33
CA ASN A 392 24.75 -13.79 46.22
C ASN A 392 23.57 -12.89 45.82
N ARG A 393 23.62 -11.62 46.23
CA ARG A 393 22.65 -10.61 45.78
C ARG A 393 23.06 -10.08 44.41
N CYS A 394 22.28 -10.37 43.37
CA CYS A 394 22.39 -9.67 42.10
C CYS A 394 21.48 -8.44 42.10
N THR A 395 21.98 -7.29 41.66
CA THR A 395 21.15 -6.09 41.47
C THR A 395 20.83 -5.89 40.00
N PHE A 396 20.10 -6.85 39.42
CA PHE A 396 19.70 -6.89 38.00
C PHE A 396 19.27 -5.50 37.49
N TRP A 397 18.31 -4.88 38.16
CA TRP A 397 17.79 -3.55 37.80
C TRP A 397 18.68 -2.35 38.15
N LYS A 398 19.60 -2.45 39.13
CA LYS A 398 20.52 -1.31 39.42
C LYS A 398 21.70 -1.24 38.46
N ASN A 399 22.07 -2.37 37.87
CA ASN A 399 23.07 -2.42 36.81
C ASN A 399 22.43 -2.11 35.43
N MET A 400 21.10 -2.06 35.38
CA MET A 400 20.31 -1.85 34.18
C MET A 400 19.58 -0.52 34.27
N LEU A 401 20.29 0.55 33.95
CA LEU A 401 19.68 1.83 33.62
C LEU A 401 20.63 2.55 32.68
N LEU A 402 20.21 2.73 31.43
CA LEU A 402 20.46 3.82 30.48
C LEU A 402 21.87 4.46 30.35
N SER A 403 22.72 4.56 31.39
CA SER A 403 24.04 5.18 31.35
C SER A 403 25.05 4.45 30.46
N LYS A 404 24.90 3.13 30.24
CA LYS A 404 25.77 2.36 29.32
C LYS A 404 25.29 2.34 27.87
N LEU A 405 24.01 2.63 27.64
CA LEU A 405 23.40 2.66 26.30
C LEU A 405 23.82 3.90 25.48
N TRP A 406 24.47 4.89 26.12
CA TRP A 406 24.99 6.11 25.50
C TRP A 406 26.52 6.25 25.59
N GLU A 407 27.23 5.20 26.02
CA GLU A 407 28.69 5.11 25.87
C GLU A 407 28.98 4.57 24.46
N GLU A 408 29.92 5.21 23.74
CA GLU A 408 30.16 5.09 22.27
C GLU A 408 30.46 3.68 21.73
N ASP A 409 30.58 2.64 22.57
CA ASP A 409 30.87 1.27 22.15
C ASP A 409 30.09 0.24 23.00
N PRO A 410 28.98 -0.34 22.52
CA PRO A 410 28.36 -1.49 23.17
C PRO A 410 29.34 -2.68 23.19
N PRO A 411 29.34 -3.53 24.25
CA PRO A 411 30.22 -4.69 24.32
C PRO A 411 29.96 -5.63 23.13
N SER A 412 31.04 -6.06 22.47
CA SER A 412 30.99 -6.95 21.31
C SER A 412 30.29 -8.27 21.66
N PRO A 413 29.34 -8.76 20.84
CA PRO A 413 28.64 -10.05 21.05
C PRO A 413 29.56 -11.28 20.93
N GLN A 414 30.87 -11.08 20.77
CA GLN A 414 31.87 -12.12 20.63
C GLN A 414 32.55 -12.53 21.96
N ASP A 415 32.14 -11.96 23.10
CA ASP A 415 32.70 -12.38 24.39
C ASP A 415 32.27 -13.83 24.74
N PRO A 416 33.21 -14.72 25.12
CA PRO A 416 32.93 -16.15 25.13
C PRO A 416 32.26 -16.61 26.43
N ALA A 417 31.42 -17.64 26.24
CA ALA A 417 30.80 -18.52 27.23
C ALA A 417 29.65 -17.91 28.05
N ASN A 418 28.41 -18.09 27.56
CA ASN A 418 27.26 -18.21 28.45
C ASN A 418 27.53 -19.41 29.38
N PRO A 419 27.74 -19.22 30.70
CA PRO A 419 27.79 -20.35 31.60
C PRO A 419 26.38 -20.94 31.62
N GLY A 420 26.18 -22.04 30.89
CA GLY A 420 24.86 -22.66 30.76
C GLY A 420 24.18 -22.82 32.12
N VAL A 421 22.90 -22.47 32.18
CA VAL A 421 22.10 -22.56 33.40
C VAL A 421 21.80 -24.04 33.66
N SER A 422 22.14 -24.52 34.86
CA SER A 422 21.79 -25.87 35.29
C SER A 422 20.36 -25.94 35.85
N GLN A 423 19.78 -27.14 35.90
CA GLN A 423 18.43 -27.35 36.45
C GLN A 423 18.28 -26.83 37.88
N GLN A 424 19.31 -27.00 38.71
CA GLN A 424 19.33 -26.52 40.09
C GLN A 424 19.34 -24.99 40.15
N GLN A 425 20.08 -24.33 39.25
CA GLN A 425 20.09 -22.88 39.15
C GLN A 425 18.72 -22.34 38.70
N LEU A 426 18.10 -22.97 37.70
CA LEU A 426 16.79 -22.57 37.19
C LEU A 426 15.66 -22.69 38.25
N THR A 427 15.70 -23.72 39.09
CA THR A 427 14.74 -23.90 40.19
C THR A 427 14.80 -22.77 41.22
N VAL A 428 16.00 -22.23 41.48
CA VAL A 428 16.17 -21.07 42.38
C VAL A 428 15.58 -19.80 41.76
N VAL A 429 15.64 -19.66 40.43
CA VAL A 429 15.16 -18.48 39.68
C VAL A 429 13.64 -18.45 39.59
N GLY A 430 12.99 -19.59 39.33
CA GLY A 430 11.52 -19.68 39.25
C GLY A 430 10.79 -19.25 40.53
N ALA A 431 11.50 -19.12 41.64
CA ALA A 431 10.99 -18.64 42.92
C ALA A 431 11.25 -17.14 43.20
N GLN A 432 12.05 -16.44 42.38
CA GLN A 432 12.40 -15.03 42.58
C GLN A 432 11.35 -14.09 41.95
N PRO A 433 11.01 -12.96 42.60
CA PRO A 433 10.17 -11.90 42.01
C PRO A 433 10.69 -11.38 40.66
N GLU A 434 12.00 -11.28 40.50
CA GLU A 434 12.69 -10.77 39.32
C GLU A 434 12.42 -11.61 38.05
N ALA A 435 12.06 -12.90 38.19
CA ALA A 435 11.68 -13.74 37.06
C ALA A 435 10.37 -13.26 36.41
N ALA A 436 9.41 -12.78 37.20
CA ALA A 436 8.16 -12.24 36.67
C ALA A 436 8.43 -10.93 35.91
N GLU A 437 9.26 -10.04 36.47
CA GLU A 437 9.63 -8.77 35.83
C GLU A 437 10.40 -9.00 34.52
N PHE A 438 11.31 -9.98 34.47
CA PHE A 438 12.00 -10.37 33.24
C PHE A 438 11.02 -10.87 32.17
N VAL A 439 10.04 -11.71 32.53
CA VAL A 439 8.96 -12.13 31.61
C VAL A 439 8.17 -10.94 31.08
N SER A 440 7.85 -9.96 31.93
CA SER A 440 7.16 -8.72 31.50
C SER A 440 7.97 -7.96 30.46
N VAL A 441 9.29 -7.85 30.67
CA VAL A 441 10.19 -7.18 29.73
C VAL A 441 10.33 -7.92 28.41
N LEU A 442 10.41 -9.26 28.43
CA LEU A 442 10.42 -10.04 27.19
C LEU A 442 9.10 -9.90 26.41
N TYR A 443 7.98 -9.81 27.12
CA TYR A 443 6.68 -9.52 26.51
C TYR A 443 6.65 -8.12 25.88
N ASP A 444 7.10 -7.10 26.61
CA ASP A 444 7.17 -5.73 26.11
C ASP A 444 8.08 -5.61 24.88
N ALA A 445 9.22 -6.31 24.86
CA ALA A 445 10.09 -6.35 23.70
C ALA A 445 9.39 -6.97 22.49
N HIS A 446 8.74 -8.13 22.66
CA HIS A 446 7.98 -8.75 21.57
C HIS A 446 6.84 -7.85 21.08
N ALA A 447 6.13 -7.17 22.00
CA ALA A 447 5.10 -6.19 21.65
C ALA A 447 5.66 -5.02 20.82
N GLN A 448 6.78 -4.43 21.24
CA GLN A 448 7.40 -3.33 20.49
C GLN A 448 7.96 -3.76 19.13
N ALA A 449 8.49 -4.99 18.99
CA ALA A 449 8.90 -5.54 17.69
C ALA A 449 7.70 -5.65 16.73
N TRP A 450 6.56 -6.14 17.25
CA TRP A 450 5.31 -6.18 16.50
C TRP A 450 4.81 -4.77 16.13
N GLU A 451 4.87 -3.80 17.06
CA GLU A 451 4.51 -2.40 16.81
C GLU A 451 5.44 -1.75 15.77
N ALA A 452 6.73 -2.08 15.75
CA ALA A 452 7.67 -1.61 14.75
C ALA A 452 7.28 -2.10 13.34
N MET A 453 6.88 -3.37 13.19
CA MET A 453 6.34 -3.89 11.93
C MET A 453 5.06 -3.15 11.52
N SER A 454 4.17 -2.83 12.48
CA SER A 454 2.98 -2.02 12.21
C SER A 454 3.33 -0.61 11.72
N ARG A 455 4.32 0.05 12.32
CA ARG A 455 4.81 1.38 11.87
C ARG A 455 5.46 1.31 10.49
N ALA A 456 6.26 0.27 10.21
CA ALA A 456 6.85 0.03 8.90
C ALA A 456 5.77 -0.09 7.81
N ARG A 457 4.70 -0.84 8.10
CA ARG A 457 3.55 -0.97 7.19
C ARG A 457 2.85 0.36 6.95
N ALA A 458 2.60 1.13 8.01
CA ALA A 458 2.01 2.45 7.90
C ALA A 458 2.87 3.39 7.03
N PHE A 459 4.20 3.33 7.16
CA PHE A 459 5.13 4.07 6.29
C PHE A 459 5.03 3.65 4.82
N LEU A 460 5.02 2.35 4.52
CA LEU A 460 4.87 1.84 3.15
C LEU A 460 3.52 2.23 2.54
N VAL A 461 2.46 2.25 3.35
CA VAL A 461 1.13 2.72 2.95
C VAL A 461 1.13 4.22 2.67
N LEU A 462 1.72 5.03 3.56
CA LEU A 462 1.79 6.48 3.44
C LEU A 462 2.63 6.95 2.24
N THR A 463 3.69 6.22 1.92
CA THR A 463 4.50 6.42 0.70
C THR A 463 3.82 5.87 -0.57
N GLY A 464 2.70 5.17 -0.42
CA GLY A 464 1.92 4.62 -1.52
C GLY A 464 2.53 3.38 -2.17
N LEU A 465 3.50 2.71 -1.53
CA LEU A 465 4.08 1.47 -2.04
C LEU A 465 3.15 0.27 -1.86
N VAL A 466 2.32 0.26 -0.80
CA VAL A 466 1.36 -0.82 -0.52
C VAL A 466 -0.05 -0.28 -0.24
N TYR A 467 -1.03 -1.17 -0.22
CA TYR A 467 -2.43 -0.81 0.06
C TYR A 467 -2.70 -0.61 1.57
N PRO A 468 -3.58 0.33 1.96
CA PRO A 468 -3.99 0.53 3.35
C PRO A 468 -4.99 -0.53 3.83
N THR A 469 -4.82 -1.80 3.46
CA THR A 469 -5.72 -2.89 3.90
C THR A 469 -5.75 -2.93 5.42
N GLN A 470 -6.94 -2.94 6.05
CA GLN A 470 -7.14 -2.80 7.51
C GLN A 470 -6.78 -1.42 8.11
N LEU A 471 -6.18 -0.51 7.33
CA LEU A 471 -5.83 0.86 7.72
C LEU A 471 -6.73 1.91 7.05
N ALA A 472 -7.57 1.51 6.08
CA ALA A 472 -8.40 2.42 5.29
C ALA A 472 -9.45 3.20 6.12
N GLY A 473 -9.84 2.67 7.29
CA GLY A 473 -10.76 3.33 8.25
C GLY A 473 -10.08 4.28 9.22
N LEU A 474 -8.83 4.68 8.94
CA LEU A 474 -8.10 5.65 9.75
C LEU A 474 -8.29 7.07 9.21
N PRO A 475 -8.24 8.13 10.04
CA PRO A 475 -8.52 9.51 9.61
C PRO A 475 -7.70 9.97 8.38
N LEU A 476 -6.44 9.54 8.29
CA LEU A 476 -5.56 9.80 7.14
C LEU A 476 -6.13 9.26 5.82
N HIS A 477 -6.83 8.14 5.86
CA HIS A 477 -7.37 7.45 4.69
C HIS A 477 -8.86 7.75 4.47
N GLU A 478 -9.64 7.85 5.54
CA GLU A 478 -11.08 8.14 5.51
C GLU A 478 -11.40 9.46 4.78
N GLN A 479 -10.48 10.43 4.80
CA GLN A 479 -10.64 11.70 4.07
C GLN A 479 -10.84 11.52 2.55
N PHE A 480 -10.45 10.37 1.97
CA PHE A 480 -10.64 10.04 0.56
C PHE A 480 -11.92 9.23 0.28
N LEU A 481 -12.57 8.73 1.34
CA LEU A 481 -13.72 7.83 1.25
C LEU A 481 -15.07 8.55 1.37
N SER A 482 -15.06 9.87 1.52
CA SER A 482 -16.26 10.70 1.53
C SER A 482 -15.94 12.06 0.90
N LEU A 483 -16.54 12.35 -0.25
CA LEU A 483 -16.39 13.64 -0.90
C LEU A 483 -16.94 14.76 -0.01
N GLN A 484 -16.10 15.75 0.27
CA GLN A 484 -16.49 16.95 1.01
C GLN A 484 -17.22 17.92 0.09
N GLU A 485 -17.98 18.85 0.65
CA GLU A 485 -18.63 19.91 -0.13
C GLU A 485 -17.51 20.73 -0.75
N LEU A 486 -17.30 20.55 -2.04
CA LEU A 486 -16.25 21.22 -2.76
C LEU A 486 -16.76 22.63 -3.02
N GLY A 487 -16.13 23.60 -2.37
CA GLY A 487 -16.15 24.97 -2.86
C GLY A 487 -15.44 25.06 -4.21
N SER A 488 -14.81 26.20 -4.50
CA SER A 488 -14.01 26.38 -5.71
C SER A 488 -12.92 25.30 -5.84
N PHE A 489 -12.80 24.67 -7.01
CA PHE A 489 -11.88 23.59 -7.42
C PHE A 489 -11.49 23.84 -8.88
N VAL A 490 -10.32 23.47 -9.41
CA VAL A 490 -9.16 22.69 -8.89
C VAL A 490 -8.17 23.53 -8.06
N HIS A 491 -7.63 22.98 -6.95
CA HIS A 491 -6.56 23.63 -6.19
C HIS A 491 -5.19 23.53 -6.90
N ARG A 492 -4.38 24.60 -6.84
CA ARG A 492 -2.97 24.64 -7.30
C ARG A 492 -2.08 23.69 -6.52
N GLU A 493 -0.88 23.41 -7.02
CA GLU A 493 0.12 22.61 -6.31
C GLU A 493 0.53 23.27 -4.98
N GLU A 494 0.74 22.44 -3.95
CA GLU A 494 1.26 22.86 -2.65
C GLU A 494 2.73 23.30 -2.74
N PRO A 495 3.18 24.35 -2.02
CA PRO A 495 4.58 24.80 -2.07
C PRO A 495 5.61 23.74 -1.67
N ASP A 496 5.25 22.85 -0.73
CA ASP A 496 6.02 21.65 -0.40
C ASP A 496 5.12 20.42 -0.56
N PRO A 497 5.00 19.87 -1.78
CA PRO A 497 4.08 18.78 -2.07
C PRO A 497 4.49 17.48 -1.37
N VAL A 498 5.75 17.33 -0.96
CA VAL A 498 6.25 16.13 -0.25
C VAL A 498 5.93 16.22 1.23
N ALA A 499 6.00 17.39 1.85
CA ALA A 499 5.62 17.54 3.26
C ALA A 499 4.09 17.56 3.44
N ALA A 500 3.32 18.16 2.53
CA ALA A 500 1.91 18.48 2.78
C ALA A 500 0.89 17.48 2.21
N PHE A 501 1.27 16.51 1.36
CA PHE A 501 0.30 15.70 0.60
C PHE A 501 -0.72 14.91 1.45
N HIS A 502 -0.38 14.58 2.69
CA HIS A 502 -1.29 13.89 3.62
C HIS A 502 -2.50 14.76 4.02
N ARG A 503 -2.41 16.08 3.84
CA ARG A 503 -3.49 17.05 4.10
C ARG A 503 -4.21 17.44 2.83
N ARG A 504 -5.44 17.91 3.01
CA ARG A 504 -6.19 18.52 1.92
C ARG A 504 -5.50 19.81 1.46
N PRO A 505 -5.40 20.06 0.15
CA PRO A 505 -4.80 21.28 -0.35
C PRO A 505 -5.51 22.53 0.18
N THR A 506 -4.73 23.56 0.47
CA THR A 506 -5.20 24.88 0.94
C THR A 506 -4.82 26.00 -0.01
N THR A 507 -4.13 25.66 -1.10
CA THR A 507 -3.69 26.58 -2.14
C THR A 507 -4.85 27.27 -2.86
N PRO A 508 -4.59 28.39 -3.56
CA PRO A 508 -5.59 29.02 -4.43
C PRO A 508 -6.09 28.08 -5.53
N ILE A 509 -7.25 28.42 -6.07
CA ILE A 509 -7.89 27.65 -7.15
C ILE A 509 -7.34 28.08 -8.50
N GLU A 510 -6.92 27.12 -9.33
CA GLU A 510 -6.39 27.35 -10.68
C GLU A 510 -7.43 27.90 -11.65
N HIS A 511 -8.69 27.51 -11.50
CA HIS A 511 -9.77 28.02 -12.31
C HIS A 511 -11.08 28.03 -11.52
N ARG A 512 -11.75 29.18 -11.43
CA ARG A 512 -13.09 29.26 -10.83
C ARG A 512 -14.12 28.85 -11.88
N ASP A 513 -14.23 27.56 -12.16
CA ASP A 513 -15.41 27.04 -12.86
C ASP A 513 -16.54 26.88 -11.84
N GLU A 514 -17.73 27.35 -12.19
CA GLU A 514 -18.95 27.25 -11.35
C GLU A 514 -19.58 25.85 -11.37
N MET A 515 -18.95 24.87 -12.03
CA MET A 515 -19.51 23.52 -12.12
C MET A 515 -19.35 22.75 -10.80
N SER A 516 -20.47 22.21 -10.30
CA SER A 516 -20.57 21.44 -9.04
C SER A 516 -20.36 19.94 -9.25
N SER A 517 -19.35 19.32 -8.63
CA SER A 517 -18.93 17.90 -8.76
C SER A 517 -20.00 16.92 -9.30
N PRO A 518 -19.67 15.96 -10.20
CA PRO A 518 -20.67 15.07 -10.76
C PRO A 518 -21.22 14.09 -9.71
N TYR A 519 -20.57 14.02 -8.56
CA TYR A 519 -20.91 13.20 -7.43
C TYR A 519 -21.45 14.07 -6.28
N PRO A 520 -22.47 13.59 -5.55
CA PRO A 520 -23.04 14.35 -4.44
C PRO A 520 -22.07 14.47 -3.27
N HIS A 521 -22.26 15.51 -2.46
CA HIS A 521 -21.59 15.65 -1.18
C HIS A 521 -21.82 14.42 -0.29
N GLY A 522 -20.76 13.95 0.38
CA GLY A 522 -20.78 12.75 1.23
C GLY A 522 -20.73 11.43 0.46
N ALA A 523 -20.65 11.46 -0.87
CA ALA A 523 -20.53 10.24 -1.67
C ALA A 523 -19.19 9.54 -1.38
N GLY A 524 -19.25 8.24 -1.15
CA GLY A 524 -18.07 7.38 -1.11
C GLY A 524 -17.69 6.82 -2.48
N PRO A 525 -16.60 6.04 -2.58
CA PRO A 525 -16.02 5.66 -3.86
C PRO A 525 -16.93 4.81 -4.74
N ALA A 526 -17.85 4.02 -4.16
CA ALA A 526 -18.81 3.22 -4.92
C ALA A 526 -19.71 4.07 -5.84
N VAL A 527 -19.79 5.40 -5.63
CA VAL A 527 -20.62 6.29 -6.43
C VAL A 527 -20.28 6.29 -7.93
N PHE A 528 -19.03 6.11 -8.32
CA PHE A 528 -18.69 6.07 -9.76
C PHE A 528 -18.99 4.71 -10.40
N LEU A 529 -19.33 3.71 -9.58
CA LEU A 529 -19.83 2.39 -9.98
C LEU A 529 -21.36 2.28 -9.83
N ASP A 530 -22.01 3.31 -9.26
CA ASP A 530 -23.44 3.31 -9.04
C ASP A 530 -24.18 3.76 -10.32
N PRO A 531 -25.12 2.95 -10.85
CA PRO A 531 -25.88 3.29 -12.05
C PRO A 531 -26.80 4.51 -11.90
N THR A 532 -27.04 4.97 -10.67
CA THR A 532 -27.82 6.19 -10.39
C THR A 532 -26.97 7.47 -10.41
N SER A 533 -25.64 7.34 -10.48
CA SER A 533 -24.72 8.46 -10.55
C SER A 533 -24.78 9.16 -11.90
N ARG A 534 -24.54 10.49 -11.90
CA ARG A 534 -24.49 11.30 -13.13
C ARG A 534 -23.33 10.87 -14.04
N LEU A 535 -22.23 10.44 -13.44
CA LEU A 535 -21.04 9.95 -14.14
C LEU A 535 -20.75 8.54 -13.63
N HIS A 536 -21.06 7.54 -14.45
CA HIS A 536 -21.03 6.13 -14.07
C HIS A 536 -20.15 5.32 -15.03
N ALA A 537 -19.22 4.53 -14.47
CA ALA A 537 -18.19 3.80 -15.21
C ALA A 537 -18.78 2.90 -16.30
N ALA A 538 -19.74 2.04 -15.95
CA ALA A 538 -20.30 1.11 -16.92
C ALA A 538 -21.10 1.84 -18.01
N THR A 539 -21.76 2.98 -17.71
CA THR A 539 -22.44 3.78 -18.74
C THR A 539 -21.47 4.35 -19.76
N VAL A 540 -20.29 4.84 -19.33
CA VAL A 540 -19.25 5.34 -20.24
C VAL A 540 -18.69 4.20 -21.09
N SER A 541 -18.31 3.07 -20.47
CA SER A 541 -17.81 1.88 -21.18
C SER A 541 -18.82 1.32 -22.18
N PHE A 542 -20.08 1.22 -21.76
CA PHE A 542 -21.18 0.70 -22.57
C PHE A 542 -21.52 1.64 -23.74
N GLY A 543 -21.46 2.95 -23.50
CA GLY A 543 -21.62 3.97 -24.55
C GLY A 543 -20.56 3.84 -25.65
N LEU A 544 -19.29 3.65 -25.28
CA LEU A 544 -18.24 3.41 -26.28
C LEU A 544 -18.42 2.07 -26.98
N TRP A 545 -18.71 1.00 -26.23
CA TRP A 545 -18.94 -0.33 -26.79
C TRP A 545 -20.03 -0.33 -27.86
N ILE A 546 -21.19 0.29 -27.60
CA ILE A 546 -22.31 0.29 -28.55
C ILE A 546 -21.99 1.09 -29.81
N GLN A 547 -21.26 2.21 -29.69
CA GLN A 547 -20.83 3.01 -30.84
C GLN A 547 -19.92 2.21 -31.75
N VAL A 548 -18.97 1.46 -31.17
CA VAL A 548 -18.05 0.60 -31.93
C VAL A 548 -18.81 -0.50 -32.66
N VAL A 549 -19.75 -1.18 -31.99
CA VAL A 549 -20.56 -2.24 -32.60
C VAL A 549 -21.43 -1.70 -33.75
N ARG A 550 -21.92 -0.46 -33.64
CA ARG A 550 -22.67 0.22 -34.70
C ARG A 550 -21.81 0.74 -35.85
N GLY A 551 -20.48 0.60 -35.76
CA GLY A 551 -19.54 1.07 -36.78
C GLY A 551 -19.33 2.59 -36.80
N GLU A 552 -19.66 3.28 -35.71
CA GLU A 552 -19.36 4.71 -35.55
C GLU A 552 -17.83 4.91 -35.54
N GLN A 553 -17.34 5.89 -36.29
CA GLN A 553 -15.91 6.07 -36.54
C GLN A 553 -15.22 6.98 -35.52
N ASP A 554 -15.97 7.85 -34.85
CA ASP A 554 -15.46 8.85 -33.92
C ASP A 554 -16.38 9.03 -32.69
N SER A 555 -15.79 9.62 -31.65
CA SER A 555 -16.48 10.10 -30.44
C SER A 555 -15.66 11.21 -29.79
N GLN A 556 -16.05 11.64 -28.59
CA GLN A 556 -15.21 12.49 -27.77
C GLN A 556 -14.15 11.66 -27.04
N ASN A 557 -12.86 11.91 -27.33
CA ASN A 557 -11.79 11.40 -26.48
C ASN A 557 -11.80 12.13 -25.13
N LEU A 558 -11.87 11.38 -24.04
CA LEU A 558 -11.82 11.91 -22.68
C LEU A 558 -10.38 11.87 -22.16
N ASP A 559 -10.00 12.88 -21.40
CA ASP A 559 -8.79 12.87 -20.58
C ASP A 559 -9.06 11.98 -19.35
N LEU A 560 -8.53 10.77 -19.38
CA LEU A 560 -8.74 9.72 -18.37
C LEU A 560 -7.97 9.94 -17.07
N ASP A 561 -7.09 10.94 -17.02
CA ASP A 561 -6.58 11.46 -15.75
C ASP A 561 -7.58 12.44 -15.10
N ALA A 562 -8.70 12.72 -15.77
CA ALA A 562 -9.74 13.64 -15.35
C ALA A 562 -9.14 14.96 -14.87
N ASP A 563 -8.20 15.48 -15.66
CA ASP A 563 -7.38 16.62 -15.28
C ASP A 563 -8.18 17.85 -14.85
N ARG A 564 -9.39 18.00 -15.38
CA ARG A 564 -10.31 19.08 -15.04
C ARG A 564 -11.43 18.66 -14.10
N GLY A 565 -11.44 17.40 -13.64
CA GLY A 565 -12.30 16.85 -12.59
C GLY A 565 -13.50 16.00 -13.05
N TRP A 566 -13.80 15.92 -14.34
CA TRP A 566 -15.12 15.43 -14.82
C TRP A 566 -15.07 14.49 -16.03
N GLY A 567 -13.93 13.86 -16.29
CA GLY A 567 -13.74 13.15 -17.55
C GLY A 567 -13.92 14.10 -18.74
N HIS A 568 -13.35 15.30 -18.65
CA HIS A 568 -13.40 16.30 -19.72
C HIS A 568 -12.73 15.80 -21.00
N ALA A 569 -13.09 16.42 -22.13
CA ALA A 569 -12.38 16.22 -23.39
C ALA A 569 -10.87 16.48 -23.24
N CYS A 570 -10.08 15.78 -24.05
CA CYS A 570 -8.66 16.10 -24.20
C CYS A 570 -8.46 17.57 -24.57
N TRP A 571 -7.46 18.21 -23.97
CA TRP A 571 -7.21 19.64 -24.13
C TRP A 571 -5.71 19.95 -24.16
N THR A 572 -5.35 21.11 -24.70
CA THR A 572 -4.00 21.70 -24.67
C THR A 572 -4.05 23.14 -24.17
N ALA A 573 -2.92 23.69 -23.70
CA ALA A 573 -2.81 25.10 -23.31
C ALA A 573 -1.42 25.64 -23.68
N PRO A 574 -1.30 26.95 -23.99
CA PRO A 574 0.00 27.59 -24.19
C PRO A 574 0.88 27.56 -22.92
N SER A 575 0.25 27.66 -21.75
CA SER A 575 0.90 27.59 -20.43
C SER A 575 -0.07 27.03 -19.41
N VAL A 576 0.37 26.04 -18.63
CA VAL A 576 -0.39 25.50 -17.49
C VAL A 576 -0.12 26.27 -16.18
N HIS A 577 0.80 27.22 -16.21
CA HIS A 577 1.19 28.02 -15.06
C HIS A 577 0.48 29.37 -15.00
N ASP A 578 -0.17 29.78 -16.08
CA ASP A 578 -0.89 31.05 -16.17
C ASP A 578 -2.24 30.95 -15.44
N ASP A 579 -2.76 32.08 -14.97
CA ASP A 579 -4.05 32.16 -14.26
C ASP A 579 -5.01 33.14 -14.96
N PRO A 580 -6.15 32.67 -15.49
CA PRO A 580 -6.56 31.27 -15.58
C PRO A 580 -5.72 30.47 -16.60
N VAL A 581 -5.68 29.15 -16.45
CA VAL A 581 -5.13 28.26 -17.50
C VAL A 581 -6.09 28.28 -18.70
N ASP A 582 -5.65 28.89 -19.81
CA ASP A 582 -6.43 29.00 -21.04
C ASP A 582 -6.32 27.70 -21.86
N VAL A 583 -7.42 26.96 -21.94
CA VAL A 583 -7.45 25.60 -22.52
C VAL A 583 -8.18 25.58 -23.86
N THR A 584 -7.57 24.91 -24.84
CA THR A 584 -8.19 24.57 -26.11
C THR A 584 -8.53 23.08 -26.10
N VAL A 585 -9.82 22.76 -26.23
CA VAL A 585 -10.27 21.37 -26.41
C VAL A 585 -9.83 20.88 -27.78
N LEU A 586 -9.23 19.69 -27.80
CA LEU A 586 -8.70 19.07 -29.02
C LEU A 586 -9.79 18.28 -29.74
N GLY A 587 -9.93 18.46 -31.06
CA GLY A 587 -10.75 17.60 -31.90
C GLY A 587 -10.26 16.14 -31.89
N TYR A 588 -11.07 15.19 -32.39
CA TYR A 588 -10.72 13.76 -32.35
C TYR A 588 -9.39 13.44 -33.06
N ASP A 589 -9.13 14.10 -34.20
CA ASP A 589 -7.92 13.92 -35.02
C ASP A 589 -6.78 14.90 -34.69
N GLU A 590 -6.99 15.84 -33.76
CA GLU A 590 -6.01 16.87 -33.39
C GLU A 590 -5.16 16.48 -32.16
N GLN A 591 -5.25 15.21 -31.73
CA GLN A 591 -4.78 14.72 -30.43
C GLN A 591 -3.48 13.94 -30.45
#